data_AF-A0AAU5EJ20-F1
#
_entry.id   AF-A0AAU5EJ20-F1
#
_cell.length_a   1.000
_cell.length_b   1.000
_cell.length_c   1.000
_cell.angle_alpha   90.00
_cell.angle_beta   90.00
_cell.angle_gamma   90.00
#
_symmetry.space_group_name_H-M   'P 1'
#
loop_
_entity.id
_entity.type
_entity.pdbx_description
1 polymer ?
#
loop_
_entity_poly.entity_id
_entity_poly.type
_entity_poly.pdbx_seq_one_letter_code
_entity_poly.pdbx_strand_id
1 'polypeptide(L)'
;MVSRTALEAQPDNEPPPEDDHAFFGQPRGLLTLSGLEVWERFSFLGMQAILVLYFADTVAHGGMGMSSGTAASVSAAYGTLVYLVSVAGGWLADRILGSYRAVLWGGILIACGHYAMAVPTPTMTWVGLGLISAGTGLLKPNVATMVGKLYRTDDERRDAGFALYYMAINIGAFAGPLITGWLGDHKGWHWGFSAAAVGMTFGLIQYVAGRRHLAGRRNTAEFALAPDAMRRAVRLIVVGILVAAVLATGLALAGWLTMGRFVDLLTVISVIAPVVYFAVMFMSPRVSPEERGRLRPYIVLFLASTVFNFILFQAYSTMMLLAASNAETTILGFDFPASWYASALGAFEVGLAPVVAALWVRMGRSQPHASNKIAIGVVLGGLSFLLMVLPTSGHTGDAYRMSAWWIVGSYFLLGLGDILLETSGMSATTKLAPAAFSSQTMSLWFLSLALANGIQAQTVKLYDDVSKPAYFGVNGAIAVAAGLAVMAAAPWLRRTMHPVH
;
A
#
# COMPACT_ATOMS: atom_id res chain seq x y z
N MET A 1 -29.58 15.76 31.44
CA MET A 1 -28.49 16.68 31.78
C MET A 1 -27.34 15.82 32.32
N VAL A 2 -26.54 15.24 31.42
CA VAL A 2 -25.41 14.37 31.78
C VAL A 2 -24.17 15.24 31.79
N SER A 3 -23.49 15.26 32.94
CA SER A 3 -22.38 16.15 33.25
C SER A 3 -21.28 16.13 32.19
N ARG A 4 -20.82 17.31 31.77
CA ARG A 4 -19.69 17.57 30.85
C ARG A 4 -18.32 17.17 31.42
N THR A 5 -18.25 16.54 32.59
CA THR A 5 -16.98 16.24 33.30
C THR A 5 -16.37 14.86 33.00
N ALA A 6 -16.92 14.08 32.07
CA ALA A 6 -16.37 12.76 31.70
C ALA A 6 -15.47 12.77 30.44
N LEU A 7 -15.06 13.94 29.95
CA LEU A 7 -14.21 14.10 28.77
C LEU A 7 -12.72 14.37 29.10
N GLU A 8 -12.34 14.42 30.37
CA GLU A 8 -10.95 14.68 30.83
C GLU A 8 -10.33 13.47 31.56
N ALA A 9 -10.56 12.26 31.07
CA ALA A 9 -9.69 11.14 31.43
C ALA A 9 -8.46 11.17 30.52
N GLN A 10 -7.52 12.06 30.82
CA GLN A 10 -6.15 12.04 30.28
C GLN A 10 -5.54 10.63 30.44
N PRO A 11 -5.02 10.00 29.38
CA PRO A 11 -4.08 8.90 29.54
C PRO A 11 -2.63 9.42 29.63
N ASP A 12 -2.41 10.59 30.25
CA ASP A 12 -1.06 11.17 30.42
C ASP A 12 -0.46 10.70 31.74
N ASN A 13 0.04 9.45 31.74
CA ASN A 13 1.00 8.96 32.73
C ASN A 13 2.17 8.25 32.05
N GLU A 14 2.42 8.56 30.77
CA GLU A 14 3.68 8.20 30.13
C GLU A 14 4.68 9.32 30.40
N PRO A 15 5.92 8.99 30.84
CA PRO A 15 6.99 9.96 30.72
C PRO A 15 7.06 10.37 29.25
N PRO A 16 7.24 11.66 28.95
CA PRO A 16 7.37 12.11 27.57
C PRO A 16 8.46 11.29 26.87
N PRO A 17 8.37 11.08 25.54
CA PRO A 17 9.43 10.43 24.78
C PRO A 17 10.78 10.99 25.24
N GLU A 18 11.69 10.13 25.70
CA GLU A 18 13.01 10.56 26.14
C GLU A 18 13.66 11.35 25.00
N ASP A 19 14.37 12.42 25.33
CA ASP A 19 15.05 13.27 24.34
C ASP A 19 16.29 12.56 23.79
N ASP A 20 16.03 11.53 22.97
CA ASP A 20 17.00 10.64 22.36
C ASP A 20 17.31 11.08 20.92
N HIS A 21 18.60 11.20 20.60
CA HIS A 21 19.10 11.68 19.31
C HIS A 21 20.03 10.67 18.61
N ALA A 22 20.06 9.41 19.04
CA ALA A 22 21.16 8.53 18.64
C ALA A 22 21.07 7.96 17.20
N PHE A 23 20.02 8.25 16.43
CA PHE A 23 19.92 7.84 15.02
C PHE A 23 19.72 9.06 14.12
N PHE A 24 20.80 9.62 13.57
CA PHE A 24 20.76 10.84 12.73
C PHE A 24 20.00 12.00 13.40
N GLY A 25 20.16 12.18 14.71
CA GLY A 25 19.44 13.21 15.48
C GLY A 25 18.02 12.83 15.88
N GLN A 26 17.57 11.61 15.55
CA GLN A 26 16.25 11.05 15.86
C GLN A 26 16.32 9.99 16.99
N PRO A 27 15.18 9.66 17.62
CA PRO A 27 15.10 8.60 18.63
C PRO A 27 15.57 7.24 18.10
N ARG A 28 16.24 6.43 18.93
CA ARG A 28 16.68 5.05 18.58
C ARG A 28 15.55 4.13 18.17
N GLY A 29 14.34 4.40 18.65
CA GLY A 29 13.13 3.68 18.21
C GLY A 29 12.94 3.78 16.69
N LEU A 30 13.31 4.90 16.08
CA LEU A 30 13.18 5.10 14.64
C LEU A 30 14.08 4.13 13.86
N LEU A 31 15.32 3.92 14.29
CA LEU A 31 16.21 2.93 13.67
C LEU A 31 15.58 1.52 13.68
N THR A 32 14.91 1.16 14.77
CA THR A 32 14.26 -0.16 14.89
C THR A 32 13.06 -0.28 13.95
N LEU A 33 12.21 0.75 13.90
CA LEU A 33 11.00 0.75 13.06
C LEU A 33 11.33 0.89 11.57
N SER A 34 12.21 1.83 11.21
CA SER A 34 12.68 1.99 9.83
C SER A 34 13.42 0.76 9.33
N GLY A 35 14.24 0.11 10.17
CA GLY A 35 14.92 -1.12 9.78
C GLY A 35 13.95 -2.30 9.54
N LEU A 36 12.94 -2.47 10.41
CA LEU A 36 11.85 -3.41 10.15
C LEU A 36 11.15 -3.09 8.83
N GLU A 37 10.89 -1.81 8.57
CA GLU A 37 10.21 -1.36 7.34
C GLU A 37 11.03 -1.65 6.09
N VAL A 38 12.36 -1.44 6.09
CA VAL A 38 13.22 -1.84 4.97
C VAL A 38 13.01 -3.31 4.62
N TRP A 39 13.05 -4.18 5.63
CA TRP A 39 12.95 -5.62 5.45
C TRP A 39 11.56 -6.10 5.06
N GLU A 40 10.52 -5.51 5.64
CA GLU A 40 9.15 -5.85 5.29
C GLU A 40 8.82 -5.38 3.87
N ARG A 41 9.23 -4.15 3.48
CA ARG A 41 9.07 -3.63 2.11
C ARG A 41 9.92 -4.39 1.11
N PHE A 42 11.15 -4.77 1.46
CA PHE A 42 12.00 -5.67 0.69
C PHE A 42 11.28 -6.99 0.40
N SER A 43 10.71 -7.61 1.43
CA SER A 43 10.01 -8.89 1.28
C SER A 43 8.75 -8.76 0.43
N PHE A 44 7.90 -7.77 0.74
CA PHE A 44 6.61 -7.58 0.09
C PHE A 44 6.78 -7.15 -1.36
N LEU A 45 7.57 -6.10 -1.64
CA LEU A 45 7.73 -5.56 -2.99
C LEU A 45 8.64 -6.44 -3.86
N GLY A 46 9.61 -7.14 -3.26
CA GLY A 46 10.38 -8.17 -3.95
C GLY A 46 9.49 -9.32 -4.40
N MET A 47 8.69 -9.88 -3.48
CA MET A 47 7.69 -10.91 -3.81
C MET A 47 6.71 -10.39 -4.87
N GLN A 48 6.18 -9.18 -4.71
CA GLN A 48 5.20 -8.59 -5.63
C GLN A 48 5.78 -8.40 -7.05
N ALA A 49 7.06 -8.05 -7.18
CA ALA A 49 7.71 -7.87 -8.49
C ALA A 49 7.85 -9.16 -9.29
N ILE A 50 7.88 -10.33 -8.64
CA ILE A 50 7.92 -11.64 -9.30
C ILE A 50 6.58 -12.38 -9.29
N LEU A 51 5.60 -11.93 -8.49
CA LEU A 51 4.34 -12.65 -8.26
C LEU A 51 3.52 -12.81 -9.55
N VAL A 52 3.31 -11.72 -10.29
CA VAL A 52 2.53 -11.76 -11.53
C VAL A 52 3.24 -12.58 -12.62
N LEU A 53 4.58 -12.55 -12.64
CA LEU A 53 5.40 -13.33 -13.55
C LEU A 53 5.28 -14.82 -13.21
N TYR A 54 5.40 -15.19 -11.95
CA TYR A 54 5.18 -16.56 -11.47
C TYR A 54 3.76 -17.08 -11.80
N PHE A 55 2.73 -16.23 -11.68
CA PHE A 55 1.37 -16.63 -12.04
C PHE A 55 1.22 -16.89 -13.55
N ALA A 56 1.82 -16.04 -14.39
CA ALA A 56 1.73 -16.13 -15.83
C ALA A 56 2.65 -17.18 -16.45
N ASP A 57 3.80 -17.46 -15.82
CA ASP A 57 4.79 -18.40 -16.33
C ASP A 57 4.24 -19.84 -16.36
N THR A 58 4.75 -20.64 -17.28
CA THR A 58 4.24 -21.99 -17.53
C THR A 58 4.56 -22.95 -16.39
N VAL A 59 3.72 -23.98 -16.23
CA VAL A 59 3.98 -25.05 -15.25
C VAL A 59 5.32 -25.75 -15.50
N ALA A 60 5.75 -25.84 -16.76
CA ALA A 60 7.05 -26.42 -17.14
C ALA A 60 8.25 -25.61 -16.61
N HIS A 61 8.12 -24.30 -16.50
CA HIS A 61 9.12 -23.41 -15.91
C HIS A 61 8.87 -23.14 -14.41
N GLY A 62 7.92 -23.87 -13.79
CA GLY A 62 7.61 -23.77 -12.38
C GLY A 62 6.63 -22.64 -12.02
N GLY A 63 5.98 -22.00 -12.99
CA GLY A 63 4.90 -21.05 -12.79
C GLY A 63 3.51 -21.70 -12.65
N MET A 64 2.45 -20.89 -12.60
CA MET A 64 1.06 -21.38 -12.47
C MET A 64 0.27 -21.50 -13.79
N GLY A 65 0.83 -21.06 -14.91
CA GLY A 65 0.26 -21.22 -16.24
C GLY A 65 -1.04 -20.44 -16.48
N MET A 66 -1.23 -19.30 -15.79
CA MET A 66 -2.39 -18.44 -15.99
C MET A 66 -2.21 -17.56 -17.23
N SER A 67 -3.32 -17.12 -17.84
CA SER A 67 -3.23 -16.03 -18.83
C SER A 67 -2.73 -14.75 -18.17
N SER A 68 -2.08 -13.87 -18.93
CA SER A 68 -1.56 -12.59 -18.45
C SER A 68 -2.62 -11.73 -17.76
N GLY A 69 -3.82 -11.61 -18.35
CA GLY A 69 -4.95 -10.90 -17.73
C GLY A 69 -5.44 -11.55 -16.45
N THR A 70 -5.46 -12.89 -16.37
CA THR A 70 -5.85 -13.62 -15.15
C THR A 70 -4.80 -13.47 -14.05
N ALA A 71 -3.52 -13.62 -14.38
CA ALA A 71 -2.40 -13.43 -13.47
C ALA A 71 -2.41 -12.02 -12.87
N ALA A 72 -2.60 -10.99 -13.70
CA ALA A 72 -2.72 -9.61 -13.26
C ALA A 72 -3.97 -9.41 -12.38
N SER A 73 -5.10 -10.01 -12.74
CA SER A 73 -6.37 -9.90 -12.01
C SER A 73 -6.27 -10.48 -10.60
N VAL A 74 -5.70 -11.67 -10.47
CA VAL A 74 -5.49 -12.32 -9.18
C VAL A 74 -4.47 -11.55 -8.32
N SER A 75 -3.39 -11.05 -8.93
CA SER A 75 -2.40 -10.22 -8.24
C SER A 75 -3.02 -8.93 -7.68
N ALA A 76 -3.87 -8.27 -8.46
CA ALA A 76 -4.62 -7.09 -8.03
C ALA A 76 -5.62 -7.43 -6.91
N ALA A 77 -6.36 -8.54 -7.02
CA ALA A 77 -7.29 -8.98 -5.99
C ALA A 77 -6.59 -9.29 -4.66
N TYR A 78 -5.39 -9.87 -4.71
CA TYR A 78 -4.53 -10.01 -3.54
C TYR A 78 -4.21 -8.64 -2.92
N GLY A 79 -3.84 -7.65 -3.72
CA GLY A 79 -3.66 -6.27 -3.28
C GLY A 79 -4.90 -5.71 -2.57
N THR A 80 -6.09 -5.89 -3.14
CA THR A 80 -7.37 -5.49 -2.50
C THR A 80 -7.53 -6.11 -1.12
N LEU A 81 -7.28 -7.41 -1.00
CA LEU A 81 -7.41 -8.14 0.26
C LEU A 81 -6.46 -7.59 1.34
N VAL A 82 -5.18 -7.36 1.00
CA VAL A 82 -4.18 -6.80 1.92
C VAL A 82 -4.65 -5.47 2.51
N TYR A 83 -5.16 -4.56 1.67
CA TYR A 83 -5.60 -3.24 2.12
C TYR A 83 -6.93 -3.28 2.90
N LEU A 84 -7.87 -4.15 2.54
CA LEU A 84 -9.11 -4.35 3.31
C LEU A 84 -8.83 -4.90 4.71
N VAL A 85 -7.96 -5.90 4.82
CA VAL A 85 -7.61 -6.53 6.11
C VAL A 85 -6.81 -5.58 7.00
N SER A 86 -6.07 -4.62 6.41
CA SER A 86 -5.36 -3.58 7.16
C SER A 86 -6.28 -2.73 8.06
N VAL A 87 -7.51 -2.45 7.62
CA VAL A 87 -8.51 -1.74 8.44
C VAL A 87 -8.84 -2.53 9.71
N ALA A 88 -9.04 -3.85 9.57
CA ALA A 88 -9.34 -4.73 10.69
C ALA A 88 -8.14 -4.89 11.64
N GLY A 89 -6.93 -4.97 11.08
CA GLY A 89 -5.71 -5.12 11.88
C GLY A 89 -5.35 -3.88 12.72
N GLY A 90 -5.65 -2.67 12.22
CA GLY A 90 -5.58 -1.44 13.02
C GLY A 90 -6.53 -1.48 14.22
N TRP A 91 -7.81 -1.83 13.99
CA TRP A 91 -8.79 -1.98 15.06
C TRP A 91 -8.37 -3.02 16.10
N LEU A 92 -7.82 -4.16 15.66
CA LEU A 92 -7.40 -5.23 16.55
C LEU A 92 -6.26 -4.79 17.48
N ALA A 93 -5.33 -3.98 16.96
CA ALA A 93 -4.25 -3.41 17.76
C ALA A 93 -4.77 -2.37 18.77
N ASP A 94 -5.66 -1.47 18.35
CA ASP A 94 -6.20 -0.41 19.20
C ASP A 94 -7.02 -0.96 20.37
N ARG A 95 -7.69 -2.10 20.19
CA ARG A 95 -8.70 -2.62 21.13
C ARG A 95 -8.29 -3.86 21.89
N ILE A 96 -7.40 -4.69 21.33
CA ILE A 96 -7.10 -6.03 21.85
C ILE A 96 -5.60 -6.25 22.04
N LEU A 97 -4.79 -6.12 20.98
CA LEU A 97 -3.40 -6.58 20.99
C LEU A 97 -2.38 -5.54 21.49
N GLY A 98 -2.61 -4.25 21.19
CA GLY A 98 -1.59 -3.21 21.23
C GLY A 98 -0.67 -3.23 20.00
N SER A 99 -0.18 -2.05 19.59
CA SER A 99 0.59 -1.88 18.34
C SER A 99 1.85 -2.75 18.29
N TYR A 100 2.59 -2.90 19.40
CA TYR A 100 3.79 -3.73 19.45
C TYR A 100 3.52 -5.21 19.09
N ARG A 101 2.48 -5.81 19.71
CA ARG A 101 2.12 -7.20 19.46
C ARG A 101 1.50 -7.39 18.08
N ALA A 102 0.71 -6.42 17.61
CA ALA A 102 0.15 -6.45 16.27
C ALA A 102 1.26 -6.46 15.21
N VAL A 103 2.28 -5.61 15.36
CA VAL A 103 3.46 -5.62 14.47
C VAL A 103 4.24 -6.93 14.57
N LEU A 104 4.48 -7.45 15.79
CA LEU A 104 5.21 -8.70 15.98
C LEU A 104 4.49 -9.90 15.36
N TRP A 105 3.22 -10.11 15.71
CA TRP A 105 2.42 -11.22 15.16
C TRP A 105 2.17 -11.05 13.66
N GLY A 106 1.93 -9.81 13.23
CA GLY A 106 1.81 -9.47 11.82
C GLY A 106 3.06 -9.87 11.05
N GLY A 107 4.24 -9.51 11.57
CA GLY A 107 5.49 -9.85 10.91
C GLY A 107 5.80 -11.35 10.91
N ILE A 108 5.46 -12.08 11.98
CA ILE A 108 5.57 -13.54 12.04
C ILE A 108 4.69 -14.18 10.94
N LEU A 109 3.45 -13.73 10.79
CA LEU A 109 2.56 -14.22 9.74
C LEU A 109 3.12 -13.93 8.33
N ILE A 110 3.68 -12.75 8.09
CA ILE A 110 4.34 -12.41 6.81
C ILE A 110 5.52 -13.36 6.55
N ALA A 111 6.38 -13.60 7.54
CA ALA A 111 7.51 -14.50 7.40
C ALA A 111 7.04 -15.94 7.10
N CYS A 112 6.09 -16.47 7.88
CA CYS A 112 5.49 -17.78 7.63
C CYS A 112 4.86 -17.87 6.24
N GLY A 113 4.21 -16.80 5.77
CA GLY A 113 3.61 -16.77 4.46
C GLY A 113 4.63 -16.84 3.32
N HIS A 114 5.74 -16.11 3.43
CA HIS A 114 6.84 -16.23 2.46
C HIS A 114 7.52 -17.61 2.51
N TYR A 115 7.71 -18.19 3.70
CA TYR A 115 8.22 -19.58 3.81
C TYR A 115 7.24 -20.60 3.21
N ALA A 116 5.93 -20.38 3.31
CA ALA A 116 4.95 -21.21 2.62
C ALA A 116 5.12 -21.08 1.09
N MET A 117 5.24 -19.86 0.55
CA MET A 117 5.49 -19.65 -0.89
C MET A 117 6.83 -20.22 -1.38
N ALA A 118 7.82 -20.37 -0.50
CA ALA A 118 9.08 -21.05 -0.83
C ALA A 118 8.93 -22.56 -1.07
N VAL A 119 7.82 -23.17 -0.63
CA VAL A 119 7.52 -24.58 -0.92
C VAL A 119 6.88 -24.68 -2.31
N PRO A 120 7.43 -25.50 -3.23
CA PRO A 120 7.04 -25.52 -4.64
C PRO A 120 5.72 -26.26 -4.90
N THR A 121 4.62 -25.76 -4.32
CA THR A 121 3.27 -26.29 -4.53
C THR A 121 2.24 -25.16 -4.62
N PRO A 122 1.26 -25.22 -5.54
CA PRO A 122 0.23 -24.18 -5.67
C PRO A 122 -0.54 -23.94 -4.37
N THR A 123 -0.82 -25.00 -3.60
CA THR A 123 -1.52 -24.91 -2.31
C THR A 123 -0.74 -24.02 -1.33
N MET A 124 0.57 -24.21 -1.23
CA MET A 124 1.39 -23.41 -0.31
C MET A 124 1.55 -21.96 -0.78
N THR A 125 1.48 -21.68 -2.09
CA THR A 125 1.37 -20.32 -2.61
C THR A 125 0.12 -19.62 -2.05
N TRP A 126 -1.06 -20.24 -2.15
CA TRP A 126 -2.31 -19.63 -1.68
C TRP A 126 -2.34 -19.46 -0.15
N VAL A 127 -1.85 -20.47 0.58
CA VAL A 127 -1.66 -20.36 2.05
C VAL A 127 -0.72 -19.20 2.37
N GLY A 128 0.38 -19.08 1.62
CA GLY A 128 1.35 -18.01 1.77
C GLY A 128 0.75 -16.62 1.57
N LEU A 129 0.03 -16.40 0.47
CA LEU A 129 -0.65 -15.12 0.21
C LEU A 129 -1.71 -14.78 1.27
N GLY A 130 -2.44 -15.78 1.78
CA GLY A 130 -3.38 -15.58 2.88
C GLY A 130 -2.69 -15.15 4.18
N LEU A 131 -1.58 -15.79 4.53
CA LEU A 131 -0.77 -15.46 5.70
C LEU A 131 -0.12 -14.08 5.58
N ILE A 132 0.45 -13.74 4.41
CA ILE A 132 1.01 -12.41 4.14
C ILE A 132 -0.09 -11.35 4.23
N SER A 133 -1.28 -11.59 3.66
CA SER A 133 -2.40 -10.65 3.74
C SER A 133 -2.82 -10.36 5.19
N ALA A 134 -2.99 -11.41 6.00
CA ALA A 134 -3.32 -11.27 7.42
C ALA A 134 -2.20 -10.57 8.20
N GLY A 135 -0.94 -10.92 7.91
CA GLY A 135 0.22 -10.37 8.56
C GLY A 135 0.47 -8.90 8.26
N THR A 136 0.44 -8.51 6.97
CA THR A 136 0.56 -7.11 6.53
C THR A 136 -0.60 -6.28 7.07
N GLY A 137 -1.81 -6.84 7.13
CA GLY A 137 -2.96 -6.17 7.73
C GLY A 137 -2.75 -5.80 9.20
N LEU A 138 -2.03 -6.62 9.97
CA LEU A 138 -1.66 -6.32 11.35
C LEU A 138 -0.43 -5.42 11.46
N LEU A 139 0.57 -5.59 10.60
CA LEU A 139 1.83 -4.85 10.70
C LEU A 139 1.69 -3.41 10.21
N LYS A 140 1.21 -3.21 8.98
CA LYS A 140 1.30 -1.95 8.22
C LYS A 140 0.63 -0.74 8.91
N PRO A 141 -0.64 -0.80 9.35
CA PRO A 141 -1.24 0.35 10.05
C PRO A 141 -0.56 0.63 11.39
N ASN A 142 -0.02 -0.41 12.05
CA ASN A 142 0.46 -0.30 13.43
C ASN A 142 1.91 0.16 13.53
N VAL A 143 2.77 -0.19 12.58
CA VAL A 143 4.15 0.31 12.53
C VAL A 143 4.18 1.82 12.31
N ALA A 144 3.33 2.35 11.43
CA ALA A 144 3.21 3.78 11.18
C ALA A 144 2.74 4.55 12.45
N THR A 145 1.78 3.99 13.19
CA THR A 145 1.37 4.52 14.48
C THR A 145 2.51 4.52 15.50
N MET A 146 3.33 3.46 15.54
CA MET A 146 4.49 3.39 16.43
C MET A 146 5.55 4.44 16.11
N VAL A 147 5.78 4.77 14.84
CA VAL A 147 6.68 5.87 14.44
C VAL A 147 6.16 7.20 14.96
N GLY A 148 4.86 7.47 14.79
CA GLY A 148 4.23 8.69 15.31
C GLY A 148 4.37 8.85 16.83
N LYS A 149 4.35 7.74 17.58
CA LYS A 149 4.50 7.71 19.04
C LYS A 149 5.92 7.98 19.54
N LEU A 150 6.93 8.00 18.67
CA LEU A 150 8.29 8.37 19.04
C LEU A 150 8.45 9.87 19.30
N TYR A 151 7.49 10.68 18.82
CA TYR A 151 7.57 12.12 18.84
C TYR A 151 6.43 12.72 19.65
N ARG A 152 6.70 13.81 20.35
CA ARG A 152 5.64 14.66 20.89
C ARG A 152 4.95 15.41 19.75
N THR A 153 3.73 15.88 19.99
CA THR A 153 2.95 16.64 18.99
C THR A 153 3.65 17.93 18.57
N ASP A 154 4.43 18.53 19.47
CA ASP A 154 5.21 19.77 19.32
C ASP A 154 6.68 19.56 18.90
N ASP A 155 7.11 18.32 18.65
CA ASP A 155 8.51 18.02 18.31
C ASP A 155 8.81 18.34 16.83
N GLU A 156 9.69 19.32 16.58
CA GLU A 156 10.11 19.73 15.24
C GLU A 156 10.85 18.62 14.46
N ARG A 157 11.39 17.60 15.14
CA ARG A 157 12.07 16.46 14.50
C ARG A 157 11.10 15.49 13.83
N ARG A 158 9.81 15.54 14.18
CA ARG A 158 8.79 14.58 13.74
C ARG A 158 8.74 14.45 12.22
N ASP A 159 8.71 15.56 11.50
CA ASP A 159 8.62 15.57 10.04
C ASP A 159 9.88 14.94 9.40
N ALA A 160 11.07 15.26 9.92
CA ALA A 160 12.32 14.65 9.48
C ALA A 160 12.38 13.14 9.81
N GLY A 161 11.79 12.73 10.93
CA GLY A 161 11.63 11.32 11.31
C GLY A 161 10.76 10.55 10.32
N PHE A 162 9.60 11.09 9.96
CA PHE A 162 8.73 10.51 8.93
C PHE A 162 9.41 10.46 7.55
N ALA A 163 10.22 11.46 7.20
CA ALA A 163 10.99 11.44 5.96
C ALA A 163 12.04 10.30 5.93
N LEU A 164 12.74 10.05 7.04
CA LEU A 164 13.67 8.92 7.16
C LEU A 164 12.95 7.56 7.13
N TYR A 165 11.76 7.48 7.74
CA TYR A 165 10.91 6.30 7.65
C TYR A 165 10.42 6.05 6.21
N TYR A 166 10.01 7.09 5.48
CA TYR A 166 9.66 6.98 4.07
C TYR A 166 10.84 6.55 3.19
N MET A 167 12.03 7.08 3.47
CA MET A 167 13.26 6.64 2.80
C MET A 167 13.50 5.14 2.99
N ALA A 168 13.26 4.61 4.19
CA ALA A 168 13.38 3.17 4.45
C ALA A 168 12.41 2.32 3.60
N ILE A 169 11.19 2.80 3.37
CA ILE A 169 10.23 2.14 2.48
C ILE A 169 10.81 1.99 1.07
N ASN A 170 11.34 3.08 0.52
CA ASN A 170 11.82 3.11 -0.86
C ASN A 170 13.13 2.33 -1.03
N ILE A 171 13.99 2.28 0.00
CA ILE A 171 15.16 1.40 0.01
C ILE A 171 14.74 -0.07 -0.11
N GLY A 172 13.72 -0.50 0.64
CA GLY A 172 13.15 -1.84 0.52
C GLY A 172 12.55 -2.09 -0.87
N ALA A 173 11.82 -1.11 -1.42
CA ALA A 173 11.25 -1.15 -2.78
C ALA A 173 12.30 -1.30 -3.88
N PHE A 174 13.45 -0.64 -3.72
CA PHE A 174 14.58 -0.75 -4.63
C PHE A 174 15.27 -2.11 -4.50
N ALA A 175 15.65 -2.53 -3.29
CA ALA A 175 16.48 -3.71 -3.07
C ALA A 175 15.71 -5.04 -3.24
N GLY A 176 14.41 -5.06 -2.90
CA GLY A 176 13.57 -6.26 -2.95
C GLY A 176 13.58 -6.94 -4.32
N PRO A 177 13.14 -6.25 -5.39
CA PRO A 177 13.07 -6.83 -6.73
C PRO A 177 14.44 -7.18 -7.33
N LEU A 178 15.52 -6.52 -6.91
CA LEU A 178 16.88 -6.86 -7.36
C LEU A 178 17.24 -8.28 -6.94
N ILE A 179 17.08 -8.60 -5.65
CA ILE A 179 17.48 -9.89 -5.08
C ILE A 179 16.46 -10.98 -5.40
N THR A 180 15.18 -10.73 -5.11
CA THR A 180 14.11 -11.72 -5.33
C THR A 180 13.93 -12.02 -6.81
N GLY A 181 14.06 -11.00 -7.67
CA GLY A 181 14.03 -11.12 -9.12
C GLY A 181 15.17 -11.93 -9.69
N TRP A 182 16.40 -11.62 -9.28
CA TRP A 182 17.58 -12.34 -9.73
C TRP A 182 17.51 -13.83 -9.33
N LEU A 183 17.10 -14.13 -8.10
CA LEU A 183 16.90 -15.52 -7.67
C LEU A 183 15.73 -16.19 -8.39
N GLY A 184 14.62 -15.49 -8.59
CA GLY A 184 13.45 -16.01 -9.32
C GLY A 184 13.80 -16.45 -10.73
N ASP A 185 14.54 -15.60 -11.45
CA ASP A 185 14.94 -15.81 -12.84
C ASP A 185 16.05 -16.87 -12.99
N HIS A 186 17.07 -16.85 -12.12
CA HIS A 186 18.25 -17.72 -12.29
C HIS A 186 18.18 -19.07 -11.53
N LYS A 187 17.36 -19.15 -10.48
CA LYS A 187 17.23 -20.35 -9.63
C LYS A 187 15.80 -20.89 -9.56
N GLY A 188 14.81 -20.10 -9.95
CA GLY A 188 13.40 -20.43 -9.91
C GLY A 188 12.61 -19.61 -8.89
N TRP A 189 11.32 -19.41 -9.15
CA TRP A 189 10.42 -18.52 -8.41
C TRP A 189 10.46 -18.70 -6.88
N HIS A 190 10.52 -19.96 -6.42
CA HIS A 190 10.54 -20.30 -5.00
C HIS A 190 11.80 -19.85 -4.26
N TRP A 191 12.94 -19.67 -4.96
CA TRP A 191 14.14 -19.04 -4.38
C TRP A 191 13.95 -17.53 -4.21
N GLY A 192 13.24 -16.88 -5.12
CA GLY A 192 12.81 -15.49 -4.97
C GLY A 192 11.93 -15.32 -3.72
N PHE A 193 10.92 -16.20 -3.54
CA PHE A 193 10.07 -16.20 -2.34
C PHE A 193 10.86 -16.53 -1.05
N SER A 194 11.87 -17.40 -1.14
CA SER A 194 12.77 -17.70 -0.01
C SER A 194 13.58 -16.49 0.43
N ALA A 195 14.10 -15.70 -0.50
CA ALA A 195 14.83 -14.47 -0.16
C ALA A 195 13.95 -13.44 0.53
N ALA A 196 12.69 -13.30 0.09
CA ALA A 196 11.70 -12.49 0.79
C ALA A 196 11.44 -13.00 2.21
N ALA A 197 11.34 -14.32 2.42
CA ALA A 197 11.18 -14.93 3.74
C ALA A 197 12.36 -14.64 4.69
N VAL A 198 13.59 -14.78 4.18
CA VAL A 198 14.82 -14.47 4.91
C VAL A 198 14.88 -12.98 5.27
N GLY A 199 14.56 -12.10 4.31
CA GLY A 199 14.50 -10.66 4.55
C GLY A 199 13.53 -10.31 5.68
N MET A 200 12.30 -10.83 5.62
CA MET A 200 11.32 -10.60 6.69
C MET A 200 11.77 -11.15 8.05
N THR A 201 12.46 -12.29 8.05
CA THR A 201 13.05 -12.87 9.27
C THR A 201 14.08 -11.94 9.90
N PHE A 202 14.95 -11.31 9.09
CA PHE A 202 15.88 -10.29 9.60
C PHE A 202 15.15 -9.07 10.16
N GLY A 203 14.10 -8.59 9.49
CA GLY A 203 13.24 -7.52 10.01
C GLY A 203 12.66 -7.84 11.39
N LEU A 204 12.15 -9.06 11.58
CA LEU A 204 11.66 -9.53 12.87
C LEU A 204 12.75 -9.61 13.95
N ILE A 205 13.93 -10.15 13.61
CA ILE A 205 15.06 -10.21 14.54
C ILE A 205 15.44 -8.80 14.98
N GLN A 206 15.56 -7.86 14.04
CA GLN A 206 15.87 -6.46 14.32
C GLN A 206 14.80 -5.81 15.20
N TYR A 207 13.52 -6.04 14.91
CA TYR A 207 12.41 -5.51 15.69
C TYR A 207 12.41 -6.04 17.13
N VAL A 208 12.62 -7.34 17.31
CA VAL A 208 12.66 -7.99 18.63
C VAL A 208 13.91 -7.60 19.42
N ALA A 209 15.07 -7.43 18.77
CA ALA A 209 16.30 -6.95 19.39
C ALA A 209 16.20 -5.48 19.80
N GLY A 210 15.61 -4.64 18.95
CA GLY A 210 15.41 -3.20 19.17
C GLY A 210 14.26 -2.84 20.11
N ARG A 211 13.45 -3.83 20.53
CA ARG A 211 12.20 -3.63 21.31
C ARG A 211 12.31 -2.76 22.56
N ARG A 212 13.50 -2.65 23.16
CA ARG A 212 13.72 -1.83 24.36
C ARG A 212 13.67 -0.32 24.09
N HIS A 213 13.84 0.10 22.84
CA HIS A 213 13.83 1.50 22.42
C HIS A 213 12.51 1.93 21.77
N LEU A 214 11.48 1.07 21.81
CA LEU A 214 10.18 1.36 21.21
C LEU A 214 9.27 2.03 22.25
N ALA A 215 8.76 3.22 21.91
CA ALA A 215 7.75 3.91 22.70
C ALA A 215 6.46 3.09 22.78
N GLY A 216 5.80 3.11 23.93
CA GLY A 216 4.50 2.45 24.09
C GLY A 216 4.54 0.91 23.99
N ARG A 217 5.64 0.25 24.40
CA ARG A 217 5.70 -1.21 24.61
C ARG A 217 4.84 -1.62 25.83
N ARG A 218 3.57 -1.22 25.84
CA ARG A 218 2.57 -1.68 26.80
C ARG A 218 2.22 -3.13 26.48
N ASN A 219 1.91 -3.89 27.51
CA ASN A 219 1.32 -5.23 27.35
C ASN A 219 -0.17 -5.18 26.95
N THR A 220 -0.74 -3.98 26.79
CA THR A 220 -2.16 -3.74 26.62
C THR A 220 -2.42 -2.76 25.49
N ALA A 221 -3.60 -2.89 24.88
CA ALA A 221 -4.07 -2.01 23.83
C ALA A 221 -4.33 -0.58 24.34
N GLU A 222 -4.23 0.40 23.44
CA GLU A 222 -4.37 1.83 23.76
C GLU A 222 -5.79 2.18 24.22
N PHE A 223 -6.79 1.61 23.57
CA PHE A 223 -8.20 1.72 23.91
C PHE A 223 -8.78 0.35 24.26
N ALA A 224 -8.12 -0.33 25.19
CA ALA A 224 -8.43 -1.71 25.58
C ALA A 224 -9.91 -1.89 25.94
N LEU A 225 -10.52 -2.93 25.37
CA LEU A 225 -11.88 -3.33 25.73
C LEU A 225 -11.92 -3.85 27.16
N ALA A 226 -13.03 -3.58 27.87
CA ALA A 226 -13.32 -4.23 29.14
C ALA A 226 -13.26 -5.76 28.99
N PRO A 227 -12.77 -6.53 29.99
CA PRO A 227 -12.52 -7.96 29.85
C PRO A 227 -13.69 -8.78 29.27
N ASP A 228 -14.93 -8.45 29.65
CA ASP A 228 -16.13 -9.15 29.14
C ASP A 228 -16.48 -8.77 27.71
N ALA A 229 -16.31 -7.49 27.35
CA ALA A 229 -16.47 -7.02 25.97
C ALA A 229 -15.39 -7.63 25.06
N MET A 230 -14.15 -7.77 25.56
CA MET A 230 -13.05 -8.43 24.85
C MET A 230 -13.36 -9.91 24.62
N ARG A 231 -13.77 -10.66 25.66
CA ARG A 231 -14.17 -12.08 25.52
C ARG A 231 -15.32 -12.26 24.54
N ARG A 232 -16.29 -11.34 24.53
CA ARG A 232 -17.38 -11.36 23.55
C ARG A 232 -16.87 -11.08 22.14
N ALA A 233 -16.06 -10.03 21.96
CA ALA A 233 -15.49 -9.66 20.67
C ALA A 233 -14.65 -10.80 20.08
N VAL A 234 -13.72 -11.38 20.85
CA VAL A 234 -12.89 -12.51 20.42
C VAL A 234 -13.76 -13.71 20.03
N ARG A 235 -14.78 -14.04 20.84
CA ARG A 235 -15.71 -15.13 20.50
C ARG A 235 -16.45 -14.86 19.20
N LEU A 236 -16.96 -13.65 18.99
CA LEU A 236 -17.64 -13.27 17.75
C LEU A 236 -16.70 -13.32 16.54
N ILE A 237 -15.45 -12.90 16.70
CA ILE A 237 -14.43 -13.00 15.64
C ILE A 237 -14.15 -14.46 15.30
N VAL A 238 -13.89 -15.31 16.30
CA VAL A 238 -13.60 -16.74 16.09
C VAL A 238 -14.80 -17.44 15.46
N VAL A 239 -16.01 -17.24 15.99
CA VAL A 239 -17.24 -17.81 15.42
C VAL A 239 -17.46 -17.29 14.00
N GLY A 240 -17.25 -15.98 13.75
CA GLY A 240 -17.37 -15.38 12.43
C GLY A 240 -16.40 -15.98 11.42
N ILE A 241 -15.14 -16.17 11.80
CA ILE A 241 -14.12 -16.83 10.96
C ILE A 241 -14.51 -18.28 10.68
N LEU A 242 -14.95 -19.04 11.69
CA LEU A 242 -15.37 -20.43 11.52
C LEU A 242 -16.59 -20.54 10.59
N VAL A 243 -17.60 -19.69 10.78
CA VAL A 243 -18.78 -19.64 9.92
C VAL A 243 -18.38 -19.26 8.49
N ALA A 244 -17.52 -18.26 8.31
CA ALA A 244 -17.02 -17.87 7.00
C ALA A 244 -16.23 -19.01 6.33
N ALA A 245 -15.40 -19.74 7.07
CA ALA A 245 -14.66 -20.89 6.57
C ALA A 245 -15.60 -22.03 6.15
N VAL A 246 -16.58 -22.40 6.98
CA VAL A 246 -17.57 -23.43 6.66
C VAL A 246 -18.40 -23.04 5.43
N LEU A 247 -18.86 -21.79 5.35
CA LEU A 247 -19.59 -21.28 4.18
C LEU A 247 -18.71 -21.30 2.93
N ALA A 248 -17.46 -20.84 3.02
CA ALA A 248 -16.52 -20.84 1.91
C ALA A 248 -16.24 -22.26 1.42
N THR A 249 -16.01 -23.21 2.33
CA THR A 249 -15.82 -24.63 1.98
C THR A 249 -17.08 -25.22 1.35
N GLY A 250 -18.27 -24.95 1.91
CA GLY A 250 -19.54 -25.41 1.34
C GLY A 250 -19.78 -24.86 -0.07
N LEU A 251 -19.54 -23.56 -0.27
CA LEU A 251 -19.65 -22.92 -1.58
C LEU A 251 -18.58 -23.43 -2.57
N ALA A 252 -17.36 -23.74 -2.10
CA ALA A 252 -16.32 -24.32 -2.94
C ALA A 252 -16.67 -25.74 -3.39
N LEU A 253 -17.13 -26.59 -2.46
CA LEU A 253 -17.57 -27.96 -2.76
C LEU A 253 -18.79 -27.99 -3.70
N ALA A 254 -19.68 -27.00 -3.59
CA ALA A 254 -20.79 -26.81 -4.51
C ALA A 254 -20.38 -26.24 -5.89
N GLY A 255 -19.09 -25.99 -6.14
CA GLY A 255 -18.59 -25.36 -7.37
C GLY A 255 -18.99 -23.89 -7.52
N TRP A 256 -19.52 -23.27 -6.45
CA TRP A 256 -19.97 -21.89 -6.48
C TRP A 256 -18.84 -20.90 -6.17
N LEU A 257 -17.91 -21.23 -5.26
CA LEU A 257 -16.75 -20.39 -4.96
C LEU A 257 -15.59 -20.67 -5.92
N THR A 258 -15.53 -19.92 -7.02
CA THR A 258 -14.43 -19.95 -7.99
C THR A 258 -13.48 -18.77 -7.78
N MET A 259 -12.26 -18.84 -8.34
CA MET A 259 -11.30 -17.72 -8.29
C MET A 259 -11.91 -16.43 -8.83
N GLY A 260 -12.57 -16.48 -9.99
CA GLY A 260 -13.23 -15.31 -10.59
C GLY A 260 -14.29 -14.69 -9.68
N ARG A 261 -15.18 -15.50 -9.10
CA ARG A 261 -16.22 -15.01 -8.17
C ARG A 261 -15.63 -14.47 -6.87
N PHE A 262 -14.51 -15.01 -6.41
CA PHE A 262 -13.79 -14.47 -5.25
C PHE A 262 -13.19 -13.10 -5.56
N VAL A 263 -12.57 -12.93 -6.74
CA VAL A 263 -12.10 -11.63 -7.23
C VAL A 263 -13.27 -10.64 -7.31
N ASP A 264 -14.40 -11.04 -7.88
CA ASP A 264 -15.58 -10.19 -8.01
C ASP A 264 -16.15 -9.78 -6.64
N LEU A 265 -16.18 -10.71 -5.68
CA LEU A 265 -16.56 -10.41 -4.29
C LEU A 265 -15.65 -9.35 -3.66
N LEU A 266 -14.33 -9.48 -3.81
CA LEU A 266 -13.37 -8.51 -3.27
C LEU A 266 -13.54 -7.13 -3.94
N THR A 267 -13.77 -7.08 -5.25
CA THR A 267 -14.11 -5.83 -5.95
C THR A 267 -15.38 -5.19 -5.41
N VAL A 268 -16.45 -5.98 -5.22
CA VAL A 268 -17.71 -5.46 -4.67
C VAL A 268 -17.50 -4.91 -3.25
N ILE A 269 -16.76 -5.62 -2.41
CA ILE A 269 -16.44 -5.14 -1.05
C ILE A 269 -15.63 -3.85 -1.10
N SER A 270 -14.64 -3.74 -1.99
CA SER A 270 -13.79 -2.54 -2.09
C SER A 270 -14.53 -1.31 -2.62
N VAL A 271 -15.62 -1.50 -3.38
CA VAL A 271 -16.52 -0.41 -3.81
C VAL A 271 -17.51 -0.03 -2.70
N ILE A 272 -18.11 -1.02 -2.03
CA ILE A 272 -19.13 -0.77 -1.00
C ILE A 272 -18.52 -0.18 0.27
N ALA A 273 -17.36 -0.67 0.70
CA ALA A 273 -16.78 -0.29 1.99
C ALA A 273 -16.51 1.23 2.10
N PRO A 274 -15.88 1.92 1.12
CA PRO A 274 -15.72 3.37 1.16
C PRO A 274 -17.07 4.11 1.18
N VAL A 275 -18.04 3.68 0.37
CA VAL A 275 -19.38 4.31 0.30
C VAL A 275 -20.07 4.26 1.66
N VAL A 276 -20.07 3.07 2.29
CA VAL A 276 -20.62 2.89 3.63
C VAL A 276 -19.86 3.76 4.64
N TYR A 277 -18.54 3.81 4.56
CA TYR A 277 -17.72 4.59 5.49
C TYR A 277 -17.99 6.08 5.40
N PHE A 278 -18.03 6.64 4.18
CA PHE A 278 -18.40 8.02 3.95
C PHE A 278 -19.83 8.28 4.43
N ALA A 279 -20.79 7.41 4.10
CA ALA A 279 -22.17 7.56 4.56
C ALA A 279 -22.27 7.60 6.09
N VAL A 280 -21.56 6.70 6.80
CA VAL A 280 -21.47 6.71 8.27
C VAL A 280 -20.90 8.03 8.78
N MET A 281 -19.82 8.55 8.20
CA MET A 281 -19.25 9.83 8.61
C MET A 281 -20.21 11.01 8.36
N PHE A 282 -20.88 11.05 7.21
CA PHE A 282 -21.87 12.09 6.91
C PHE A 282 -23.10 12.03 7.82
N MET A 283 -23.58 10.83 8.16
CA MET A 283 -24.77 10.65 9.01
C MET A 283 -24.46 10.68 10.50
N SER A 284 -23.18 10.61 10.89
CA SER A 284 -22.80 10.53 12.30
C SER A 284 -23.18 11.82 13.04
N PRO A 285 -23.89 11.71 14.19
CA PRO A 285 -24.18 12.85 15.05
C PRO A 285 -22.92 13.38 15.76
N ARG A 286 -21.81 12.63 15.73
CA ARG A 286 -20.52 13.02 16.31
C ARG A 286 -19.68 13.91 15.39
N VAL A 287 -20.16 14.20 14.19
CA VAL A 287 -19.49 15.07 13.21
C VAL A 287 -20.24 16.39 13.15
N SER A 288 -19.53 17.48 13.46
CA SER A 288 -20.08 18.83 13.39
C SER A 288 -20.43 19.22 11.94
N PRO A 289 -21.31 20.21 11.71
CA PRO A 289 -21.60 20.71 10.38
C PRO A 289 -20.36 21.18 9.61
N GLU A 290 -19.39 21.79 10.31
CA GLU A 290 -18.12 22.25 9.73
C GLU A 290 -17.23 21.08 9.28
N GLU A 291 -17.02 20.08 10.13
CA GLU A 291 -16.28 18.86 9.79
C GLU A 291 -16.95 18.10 8.64
N ARG A 292 -18.29 18.04 8.65
CA ARG A 292 -19.07 17.41 7.56
C ARG A 292 -18.86 18.14 6.23
N GLY A 293 -18.67 19.46 6.26
CA GLY A 293 -18.29 20.25 5.09
C GLY A 293 -16.95 19.84 4.48
N ARG A 294 -15.97 19.46 5.32
CA ARG A 294 -14.63 19.00 4.93
C ARG A 294 -14.59 17.59 4.34
N LEU A 295 -15.61 16.77 4.58
CA LEU A 295 -15.70 15.44 3.98
C LEU A 295 -15.91 15.49 2.46
N ARG A 296 -16.57 16.53 1.93
CA ARG A 296 -16.79 16.69 0.48
C ARG A 296 -15.49 16.87 -0.31
N PRO A 297 -14.60 17.82 0.02
CA PRO A 297 -13.30 17.91 -0.65
C PRO A 297 -12.46 16.66 -0.41
N TYR A 298 -12.63 15.99 0.74
CA TYR A 298 -11.92 14.74 1.00
C TYR A 298 -12.32 13.59 0.06
N ILE A 299 -13.60 13.47 -0.34
CA ILE A 299 -14.02 12.51 -1.39
C ILE A 299 -13.23 12.74 -2.68
N VAL A 300 -13.04 14.00 -3.09
CA VAL A 300 -12.28 14.33 -4.31
C VAL A 300 -10.83 13.87 -4.19
N LEU A 301 -10.20 14.08 -3.04
CA LEU A 301 -8.82 13.62 -2.80
C LEU A 301 -8.72 12.10 -2.71
N PHE A 302 -9.72 11.44 -2.12
CA PHE A 302 -9.83 9.98 -2.06
C PHE A 302 -9.91 9.39 -3.47
N LEU A 303 -10.78 9.94 -4.33
CA LEU A 303 -10.91 9.49 -5.73
C LEU A 303 -9.65 9.76 -6.54
N ALA A 304 -8.99 10.91 -6.32
CA ALA A 304 -7.70 11.22 -6.95
C ALA A 304 -6.63 10.17 -6.56
N SER A 305 -6.55 9.83 -5.27
CA SER A 305 -5.68 8.76 -4.77
C SER A 305 -6.02 7.41 -5.40
N THR A 306 -7.31 7.05 -5.50
CA THR A 306 -7.74 5.81 -6.16
C THR A 306 -7.31 5.74 -7.63
N VAL A 307 -7.50 6.82 -8.40
CA VAL A 307 -7.13 6.85 -9.82
C VAL A 307 -5.63 6.76 -10.03
N PHE A 308 -4.85 7.48 -9.23
CA PHE A 308 -3.39 7.38 -9.30
C PHE A 308 -2.90 5.98 -8.93
N ASN A 309 -3.38 5.43 -7.82
CA ASN A 309 -2.97 4.11 -7.35
C ASN A 309 -3.41 2.99 -8.29
N PHE A 310 -4.53 3.17 -9.01
CA PHE A 310 -4.95 2.26 -10.06
C PHE A 310 -3.89 2.12 -11.16
N ILE A 311 -3.18 3.21 -11.48
CA ILE A 311 -2.04 3.20 -12.41
C ILE A 311 -0.77 2.69 -11.71
N LEU A 312 -0.45 3.19 -10.52
CA LEU A 312 0.76 2.83 -9.77
C LEU A 312 0.89 1.31 -9.59
N PHE A 313 -0.18 0.66 -9.13
CA PHE A 313 -0.14 -0.78 -8.87
C PHE A 313 0.07 -1.62 -10.14
N GLN A 314 -0.21 -1.07 -11.32
CA GLN A 314 0.07 -1.76 -12.58
C GLN A 314 1.56 -1.81 -12.93
N ALA A 315 2.42 -1.03 -12.26
CA ALA A 315 3.87 -1.21 -12.30
C ALA A 315 4.30 -2.64 -11.88
N TYR A 316 3.49 -3.30 -11.05
CA TYR A 316 3.73 -4.66 -10.58
C TYR A 316 2.80 -5.70 -11.22
N SER A 317 2.00 -5.33 -12.22
CA SER A 317 1.13 -6.25 -12.97
C SER A 317 1.32 -6.11 -14.48
N THR A 318 0.51 -5.33 -15.17
CA THR A 318 0.53 -5.23 -16.64
C THR A 318 1.81 -4.64 -17.21
N MET A 319 2.45 -3.69 -16.52
CA MET A 319 3.77 -3.18 -16.92
C MET A 319 4.87 -4.23 -16.72
N MET A 320 4.77 -5.05 -15.67
CA MET A 320 5.71 -6.13 -15.41
C MET A 320 5.58 -7.24 -16.47
N LEU A 321 4.35 -7.60 -16.84
CA LEU A 321 4.08 -8.54 -17.93
C LEU A 321 4.58 -8.00 -19.28
N LEU A 322 4.36 -6.71 -19.55
CA LEU A 322 4.88 -6.04 -20.74
C LEU A 322 6.42 -6.01 -20.75
N ALA A 323 7.05 -5.78 -19.60
CA ALA A 323 8.50 -5.79 -19.48
C ALA A 323 9.09 -7.16 -19.83
N ALA A 324 8.51 -8.24 -19.31
CA ALA A 324 8.97 -9.60 -19.57
C ALA A 324 8.80 -10.01 -21.04
N SER A 325 7.67 -9.64 -21.65
CA SER A 325 7.32 -10.05 -23.03
C SER A 325 7.91 -9.15 -24.11
N ASN A 326 7.91 -7.83 -23.93
CA ASN A 326 8.15 -6.87 -24.99
C ASN A 326 9.25 -5.85 -24.69
N ALA A 327 9.93 -5.87 -23.54
CA ALA A 327 11.05 -4.96 -23.30
C ALA A 327 12.40 -5.65 -23.46
N GLU A 328 13.42 -4.88 -23.85
CA GLU A 328 14.81 -5.31 -23.78
C GLU A 328 15.23 -5.48 -22.31
N THR A 329 15.83 -6.62 -21.99
CA THR A 329 16.36 -6.94 -20.66
C THR A 329 17.90 -6.95 -20.67
N THR A 330 18.48 -6.22 -21.61
CA THR A 330 19.93 -6.12 -21.81
C THR A 330 20.29 -4.65 -21.97
N ILE A 331 21.20 -4.14 -21.13
CA ILE A 331 21.75 -2.78 -21.26
C ILE A 331 23.27 -2.89 -21.28
N LEU A 332 23.92 -2.34 -22.31
CA LEU A 332 25.38 -2.33 -22.46
C LEU A 332 26.02 -3.74 -22.34
N GLY A 333 25.31 -4.79 -22.78
CA GLY A 333 25.76 -6.18 -22.68
C GLY A 333 25.54 -6.85 -21.33
N PHE A 334 24.86 -6.18 -20.39
CA PHE A 334 24.45 -6.76 -19.11
C PHE A 334 22.98 -7.17 -19.15
N ASP A 335 22.73 -8.47 -19.04
CA ASP A 335 21.39 -9.05 -18.95
C ASP A 335 20.84 -8.95 -17.52
N PHE A 336 19.57 -8.58 -17.39
CA PHE A 336 18.90 -8.44 -16.10
C PHE A 336 17.45 -8.98 -16.13
N PRO A 337 16.93 -9.49 -15.01
CA PRO A 337 15.53 -9.94 -14.93
C PRO A 337 14.54 -8.79 -15.15
N ALA A 338 13.42 -9.05 -15.83
CA ALA A 338 12.37 -8.04 -16.04
C ALA A 338 11.85 -7.42 -14.73
N SER A 339 11.89 -8.15 -13.61
CA SER A 339 11.51 -7.61 -12.30
C SER A 339 12.34 -6.41 -11.83
N TRP A 340 13.55 -6.21 -12.37
CA TRP A 340 14.41 -5.07 -12.02
C TRP A 340 13.86 -3.73 -12.52
N TYR A 341 12.92 -3.73 -13.47
CA TYR A 341 12.17 -2.51 -13.78
C TYR A 341 11.47 -1.98 -12.53
N ALA A 342 10.90 -2.83 -11.66
CA ALA A 342 10.30 -2.36 -10.41
C ALA A 342 11.32 -1.71 -9.45
N SER A 343 12.58 -2.14 -9.48
CA SER A 343 13.66 -1.47 -8.76
C SER A 343 13.95 -0.08 -9.32
N ALA A 344 13.79 0.15 -10.63
CA ALA A 344 13.94 1.49 -11.20
C ALA A 344 12.92 2.47 -10.61
N LEU A 345 11.67 2.04 -10.40
CA LEU A 345 10.66 2.86 -9.71
C LEU A 345 11.11 3.24 -8.30
N GLY A 346 11.50 2.25 -7.48
CA GLY A 346 12.00 2.50 -6.12
C GLY A 346 13.25 3.39 -6.10
N ALA A 347 14.16 3.25 -7.07
CA ALA A 347 15.34 4.10 -7.20
C ALA A 347 14.96 5.57 -7.49
N PHE A 348 13.98 5.81 -8.35
CA PHE A 348 13.48 7.16 -8.59
C PHE A 348 12.82 7.75 -7.34
N GLU A 349 12.05 6.97 -6.60
CA GLU A 349 11.43 7.43 -5.35
C GLU A 349 12.48 7.78 -4.28
N VAL A 350 13.52 6.95 -4.10
CA VAL A 350 14.66 7.24 -3.23
C VAL A 350 15.38 8.52 -3.67
N GLY A 351 15.69 8.65 -4.96
CA GLY A 351 16.51 9.74 -5.47
C GLY A 351 15.77 11.08 -5.55
N LEU A 352 14.49 11.06 -5.92
CA LEU A 352 13.71 12.27 -6.17
C LEU A 352 13.03 12.81 -4.90
N ALA A 353 12.73 11.99 -3.90
CA ALA A 353 12.05 12.45 -2.69
C ALA A 353 12.80 13.60 -1.97
N PRO A 354 14.13 13.54 -1.74
CA PRO A 354 14.89 14.66 -1.17
C PRO A 354 14.88 15.90 -2.07
N VAL A 355 14.90 15.73 -3.39
CA VAL A 355 14.88 16.83 -4.36
C VAL A 355 13.55 17.57 -4.31
N VAL A 356 12.44 16.82 -4.30
CA VAL A 356 11.09 17.37 -4.19
C VAL A 356 10.90 18.09 -2.85
N ALA A 357 11.39 17.51 -1.75
CA ALA A 357 11.36 18.15 -0.43
C ALA A 357 12.15 19.47 -0.42
N ALA A 358 13.37 19.49 -0.96
CA ALA A 358 14.20 20.69 -1.06
C ALA A 358 13.54 21.78 -1.92
N LEU A 359 12.87 21.39 -3.02
CA LEU A 359 12.09 22.31 -3.85
C LEU A 359 10.96 22.97 -3.04
N TRP A 360 10.23 22.20 -2.24
CA TRP A 360 9.18 22.75 -1.37
C TRP A 360 9.71 23.71 -0.32
N VAL A 361 10.80 23.36 0.35
CA VAL A 361 11.46 24.25 1.32
C VAL A 361 11.86 25.56 0.64
N ARG A 362 12.48 25.49 -0.54
CA ARG A 362 12.88 26.68 -1.32
C ARG A 362 11.70 27.54 -1.74
N MET A 363 10.55 26.94 -2.05
CA MET A 363 9.34 27.68 -2.44
C MET A 363 8.61 28.34 -1.26
N GLY A 364 8.80 27.86 -0.02
CA GLY A 364 8.19 28.44 1.18
C GLY A 364 6.68 28.62 1.06
N ARG A 365 6.19 29.87 1.19
CA ARG A 365 4.75 30.21 1.09
C ARG A 365 4.20 30.13 -0.34
N SER A 366 5.06 30.05 -1.35
CA SER A 366 4.66 29.97 -2.77
C SER A 366 4.42 28.54 -3.25
N GLN A 367 4.49 27.55 -2.35
CA GLN A 367 4.20 26.16 -2.69
C GLN A 367 2.79 26.00 -3.27
N PRO A 368 2.58 25.06 -4.22
CA PRO A 368 1.24 24.70 -4.65
C PRO A 368 0.43 24.16 -3.47
N HIS A 369 -0.85 24.52 -3.42
CA HIS A 369 -1.79 23.93 -2.45
C HIS A 369 -1.81 22.40 -2.57
N ALA A 370 -2.06 21.69 -1.46
CA ALA A 370 -2.05 20.22 -1.41
C ALA A 370 -2.89 19.56 -2.53
N SER A 371 -4.07 20.10 -2.84
CA SER A 371 -4.91 19.62 -3.95
C SER A 371 -4.22 19.68 -5.31
N ASN A 372 -3.39 20.70 -5.55
CA ASN A 372 -2.67 20.86 -6.80
C ASN A 372 -1.49 19.88 -6.87
N LYS A 373 -0.77 19.66 -5.76
CA LYS A 373 0.30 18.65 -5.70
C LYS A 373 -0.25 17.25 -6.01
N ILE A 374 -1.38 16.89 -5.39
CA ILE A 374 -2.10 15.64 -5.66
C ILE A 374 -2.52 15.57 -7.14
N ALA A 375 -3.14 16.62 -7.67
CA ALA A 375 -3.59 16.65 -9.06
C ALA A 375 -2.43 16.50 -10.06
N ILE A 376 -1.28 17.15 -9.81
CA ILE A 376 -0.07 16.98 -10.62
C ILE A 376 0.39 15.52 -10.55
N GLY A 377 0.38 14.90 -9.37
CA GLY A 377 0.70 13.48 -9.20
C GLY A 377 -0.19 12.57 -10.06
N VAL A 378 -1.51 12.78 -10.03
CA VAL A 378 -2.47 12.03 -10.86
C VAL A 378 -2.20 12.22 -12.36
N VAL A 379 -1.92 13.46 -12.81
CA VAL A 379 -1.58 13.73 -14.21
C VAL A 379 -0.29 13.03 -14.61
N LEU A 380 0.76 13.07 -13.78
CA LEU A 380 2.01 12.37 -14.05
C LEU A 380 1.82 10.84 -14.13
N GLY A 381 0.99 10.28 -13.25
CA GLY A 381 0.57 8.88 -13.33
C GLY A 381 -0.14 8.57 -14.66
N GLY A 382 -1.07 9.40 -15.11
CA GLY A 382 -1.71 9.20 -16.42
C GLY A 382 -0.73 9.33 -17.60
N LEU A 383 0.19 10.29 -17.53
CA LEU A 383 1.23 10.50 -18.54
C LEU A 383 2.21 9.33 -18.62
N SER A 384 2.49 8.63 -17.51
CA SER A 384 3.36 7.44 -17.53
C SER A 384 2.78 6.33 -18.40
N PHE A 385 1.45 6.12 -18.34
CA PHE A 385 0.75 5.18 -19.20
C PHE A 385 0.62 5.68 -20.64
N LEU A 386 0.33 6.96 -20.86
CA LEU A 386 0.29 7.53 -22.21
C LEU A 386 1.63 7.44 -22.92
N LEU A 387 2.75 7.54 -22.20
CA LEU A 387 4.09 7.32 -22.75
C LEU A 387 4.22 5.93 -23.37
N MET A 388 3.62 4.91 -22.76
CA MET A 388 3.66 3.52 -23.24
C MET A 388 2.87 3.27 -24.52
N VAL A 389 2.02 4.22 -24.95
CA VAL A 389 1.34 4.14 -26.25
C VAL A 389 2.36 4.23 -27.39
N LEU A 390 3.40 5.05 -27.24
CA LEU A 390 4.40 5.26 -28.29
C LEU A 390 5.14 3.96 -28.67
N PRO A 391 5.79 3.23 -27.74
CA PRO A 391 6.53 2.01 -28.08
C PRO A 391 5.62 0.82 -28.40
N THR A 392 4.35 0.85 -27.98
CA THR A 392 3.40 -0.25 -28.25
C THR A 392 2.63 -0.05 -29.56
N SER A 393 2.56 1.18 -30.08
CA SER A 393 1.81 1.52 -31.30
C SER A 393 2.39 0.86 -32.55
N GLY A 394 1.53 0.44 -33.47
CA GLY A 394 1.93 -0.18 -34.74
C GLY A 394 2.44 -1.63 -34.61
N HIS A 395 2.41 -2.21 -33.41
CA HIS A 395 2.86 -3.58 -33.17
C HIS A 395 1.70 -4.49 -32.74
N THR A 396 1.80 -5.77 -33.10
CA THR A 396 0.84 -6.82 -32.69
C THR A 396 1.60 -8.03 -32.16
N GLY A 397 1.08 -8.64 -31.10
CA GLY A 397 1.69 -9.79 -30.43
C GLY A 397 3.04 -9.49 -29.76
N ASP A 398 3.78 -10.55 -29.43
CA ASP A 398 5.02 -10.49 -28.64
C ASP A 398 6.30 -10.45 -29.50
N ALA A 399 6.15 -10.31 -30.82
CA ALA A 399 7.26 -10.39 -31.77
C ALA A 399 8.21 -9.18 -31.75
N TYR A 400 7.81 -8.09 -31.12
CA TYR A 400 8.58 -6.86 -31.05
C TYR A 400 9.20 -6.66 -29.66
N ARG A 401 10.35 -5.99 -29.63
CA ARG A 401 11.03 -5.55 -28.42
C ARG A 401 11.16 -4.03 -28.44
N MET A 402 10.81 -3.39 -27.32
CA MET A 402 10.98 -1.97 -27.08
C MET A 402 12.22 -1.74 -26.22
N SER A 403 12.89 -0.62 -26.44
CA SER A 403 14.01 -0.21 -25.59
C SER A 403 13.59 -0.08 -24.13
N ALA A 404 14.48 -0.50 -23.22
CA ALA A 404 14.28 -0.42 -21.79
C ALA A 404 13.89 0.98 -21.29
N TRP A 405 14.38 2.02 -21.97
CA TRP A 405 14.16 3.41 -21.58
C TRP A 405 12.70 3.86 -21.60
N TRP A 406 11.83 3.18 -22.34
CA TRP A 406 10.40 3.49 -22.32
C TRP A 406 9.74 3.16 -20.98
N ILE A 407 10.02 1.97 -20.45
CA ILE A 407 9.51 1.56 -19.14
C ILE A 407 10.18 2.37 -18.03
N VAL A 408 11.50 2.60 -18.13
CA VAL A 408 12.23 3.45 -17.17
C VAL A 408 11.65 4.87 -17.16
N GLY A 409 11.36 5.46 -18.32
CA GLY A 409 10.74 6.79 -18.42
C GLY A 409 9.33 6.84 -17.84
N SER A 410 8.53 5.79 -18.07
CA SER A 410 7.21 5.64 -17.43
C SER A 410 7.35 5.60 -15.91
N TYR A 411 8.26 4.80 -15.37
CA TYR A 411 8.46 4.66 -13.93
C TYR A 411 9.05 5.92 -13.28
N PHE A 412 9.84 6.70 -14.02
CA PHE A 412 10.26 8.03 -13.58
C PHE A 412 9.07 8.97 -13.37
N LEU A 413 8.17 9.07 -14.35
CA LEU A 413 6.95 9.89 -14.23
C LEU A 413 6.06 9.40 -13.09
N LEU A 414 5.92 8.08 -12.96
CA LEU A 414 5.11 7.44 -11.95
C LEU A 414 5.65 7.68 -10.54
N GLY A 415 6.96 7.47 -10.30
CA GLY A 415 7.60 7.70 -9.01
C GLY A 415 7.59 9.17 -8.60
N LEU A 416 7.78 10.10 -9.55
CA LEU A 416 7.61 11.53 -9.27
C LEU A 416 6.15 11.85 -8.89
N GLY A 417 5.19 11.26 -9.59
CA GLY A 417 3.77 11.42 -9.27
C GLY A 417 3.41 10.87 -7.89
N ASP A 418 4.01 9.75 -7.51
CA ASP A 418 3.80 9.06 -6.23
C ASP A 418 4.24 9.94 -5.06
N ILE A 419 5.49 10.44 -5.12
CA ILE A 419 6.03 11.36 -4.11
C ILE A 419 5.08 12.56 -3.91
N LEU A 420 4.57 13.15 -4.99
CA LEU A 420 3.69 14.32 -4.91
C LEU A 420 2.35 14.00 -4.25
N LEU A 421 1.77 12.85 -4.60
CA LEU A 421 0.45 12.45 -4.13
C LEU A 421 0.48 11.94 -2.70
N GLU A 422 1.38 11.02 -2.36
CA GLU A 422 1.43 10.37 -1.04
C GLU A 422 1.79 11.37 0.06
N THR A 423 2.81 12.20 -0.15
CA THR A 423 3.22 13.21 0.85
C THR A 423 2.13 14.24 1.13
N SER A 424 1.43 14.68 0.09
CA SER A 424 0.36 15.69 0.22
C SER A 424 -0.96 15.07 0.68
N GLY A 425 -1.25 13.83 0.27
CA GLY A 425 -2.49 13.12 0.52
C GLY A 425 -2.64 12.65 1.96
N MET A 426 -1.58 12.09 2.56
CA MET A 426 -1.60 11.72 3.98
C MET A 426 -1.75 12.97 4.88
N SER A 427 -1.06 14.05 4.55
CA SER A 427 -1.19 15.32 5.28
C SER A 427 -2.61 15.90 5.16
N ALA A 428 -3.18 15.92 3.96
CA ALA A 428 -4.55 16.40 3.76
C ALA A 428 -5.59 15.51 4.47
N THR A 429 -5.39 14.19 4.47
CA THR A 429 -6.29 13.22 5.13
C THR A 429 -6.40 13.50 6.63
N THR A 430 -5.27 13.68 7.30
CA THR A 430 -5.26 13.93 8.75
C THR A 430 -5.87 15.29 9.10
N LYS A 431 -5.64 16.33 8.31
CA LYS A 431 -6.19 17.67 8.56
C LYS A 431 -7.69 17.79 8.24
N LEU A 432 -8.21 17.02 7.29
CA LEU A 432 -9.63 17.01 6.92
C LEU A 432 -10.47 16.03 7.75
N ALA A 433 -9.83 15.20 8.57
CA ALA A 433 -10.49 14.20 9.39
C ALA A 433 -11.38 14.83 10.47
N PRO A 434 -12.64 14.38 10.64
CA PRO A 434 -13.43 14.72 11.82
C PRO A 434 -12.75 14.18 13.08
N ALA A 435 -12.83 14.92 14.18
CA ALA A 435 -12.17 14.54 15.44
C ALA A 435 -12.63 13.16 15.94
N ALA A 436 -13.93 12.84 15.77
CA ALA A 436 -14.50 11.55 16.14
C ALA A 436 -14.04 10.37 15.26
N PHE A 437 -13.38 10.63 14.14
CA PHE A 437 -12.95 9.66 13.14
C PHE A 437 -11.45 9.78 12.78
N SER A 438 -10.65 10.42 13.63
CA SER A 438 -9.25 10.77 13.31
C SER A 438 -8.33 9.57 13.08
N SER A 439 -8.50 8.46 13.82
CA SER A 439 -7.74 7.21 13.57
C SER A 439 -8.31 6.43 12.38
N GLN A 440 -9.61 6.57 12.15
CA GLN A 440 -10.35 5.93 11.07
C GLN A 440 -10.05 6.52 9.69
N THR A 441 -9.69 7.80 9.60
CA THR A 441 -9.38 8.45 8.32
C THR A 441 -8.11 7.94 7.66
N MET A 442 -7.12 7.48 8.44
CA MET A 442 -5.97 6.76 7.85
C MET A 442 -6.38 5.39 7.30
N SER A 443 -7.36 4.73 7.92
CA SER A 443 -7.97 3.53 7.34
C SER A 443 -8.73 3.85 6.05
N LEU A 444 -9.34 5.05 5.96
CA LEU A 444 -9.99 5.50 4.73
C LEU A 444 -8.98 5.77 3.61
N TRP A 445 -7.77 6.27 3.92
CA TRP A 445 -6.69 6.33 2.94
C TRP A 445 -6.36 4.94 2.38
N PHE A 446 -6.18 3.92 3.24
CA PHE A 446 -5.95 2.55 2.76
C PHE A 446 -7.14 1.95 1.99
N LEU A 447 -8.36 2.40 2.25
CA LEU A 447 -9.53 2.03 1.46
C LEU A 447 -9.48 2.58 0.03
N SER A 448 -8.80 3.70 -0.25
CA SER A 448 -8.60 4.18 -1.63
C SER A 448 -7.70 3.24 -2.42
N LEU A 449 -6.68 2.67 -1.77
CA LEU A 449 -5.73 1.69 -2.31
C LEU A 449 -6.41 0.31 -2.53
N ALA A 450 -7.30 -0.08 -1.60
CA ALA A 450 -8.14 -1.28 -1.77
C ALA A 450 -9.09 -1.14 -2.97
N LEU A 451 -9.74 0.02 -3.11
CA LEU A 451 -10.62 0.33 -4.23
C LEU A 451 -9.85 0.35 -5.55
N ALA A 452 -8.67 0.98 -5.58
CA ALA A 452 -7.80 1.02 -6.75
C ALA A 452 -7.45 -0.38 -7.27
N ASN A 453 -6.99 -1.27 -6.37
CA ASN A 453 -6.72 -2.67 -6.70
C ASN A 453 -7.99 -3.42 -7.11
N GLY A 454 -9.13 -3.13 -6.48
CA GLY A 454 -10.38 -3.84 -6.77
C GLY A 454 -10.94 -3.51 -8.15
N ILE A 455 -10.83 -2.24 -8.56
CA ILE A 455 -11.12 -1.81 -9.94
C ILE A 455 -10.10 -2.42 -10.89
N GLN A 456 -8.81 -2.35 -10.56
CA GLN A 456 -7.74 -2.94 -11.36
C GLN A 456 -7.97 -4.42 -11.63
N ALA A 457 -8.38 -5.21 -10.63
CA ALA A 457 -8.63 -6.64 -10.77
C ALA A 457 -9.69 -6.97 -11.84
N GLN A 458 -10.57 -6.03 -12.16
CA GLN A 458 -11.54 -6.16 -13.25
C GLN A 458 -10.97 -5.63 -14.57
N THR A 459 -10.32 -4.46 -14.56
CA THR A 459 -9.79 -3.83 -15.77
C THR A 459 -8.68 -4.63 -16.43
N VAL A 460 -7.77 -5.23 -15.65
CA VAL A 460 -6.63 -6.00 -16.19
C VAL A 460 -7.05 -7.31 -16.87
N LYS A 461 -8.28 -7.80 -16.65
CA LYS A 461 -8.81 -8.96 -17.39
C LYS A 461 -8.84 -8.68 -18.90
N LEU A 462 -9.05 -7.42 -19.28
CA LEU A 462 -9.06 -6.97 -20.68
C LEU A 462 -7.67 -6.89 -21.31
N TYR A 463 -6.58 -7.09 -20.54
CA TYR A 463 -5.20 -6.90 -21.02
C TYR A 463 -4.83 -7.82 -22.20
N ASP A 464 -5.48 -8.98 -22.28
CA ASP A 464 -5.30 -9.94 -23.38
C ASP A 464 -6.30 -9.72 -24.52
N ASP A 465 -7.41 -9.02 -24.25
CA ASP A 465 -8.54 -8.84 -25.17
C ASP A 465 -8.46 -7.54 -26.00
N VAL A 466 -7.65 -6.56 -25.54
CA VAL A 466 -7.45 -5.28 -26.24
C VAL A 466 -6.00 -5.06 -26.63
N SER A 467 -5.77 -4.23 -27.65
CA SER A 467 -4.41 -3.87 -28.05
C SER A 467 -3.69 -3.09 -26.94
N LYS A 468 -2.39 -3.33 -26.77
CA LYS A 468 -1.57 -2.65 -25.75
C LYS A 468 -1.66 -1.11 -25.85
N PRO A 469 -1.61 -0.48 -27.04
CA PRO A 469 -1.80 0.97 -27.17
C PRO A 469 -3.17 1.44 -26.67
N ALA A 470 -4.25 0.70 -26.95
CA ALA A 470 -5.59 1.05 -26.47
C ALA A 470 -5.68 0.89 -24.94
N TYR A 471 -5.12 -0.19 -24.39
CA TYR A 471 -5.10 -0.45 -22.97
C TYR A 471 -4.41 0.68 -22.18
N PHE A 472 -3.16 0.98 -22.54
CA PHE A 472 -2.38 2.04 -21.88
C PHE A 472 -2.94 3.43 -22.19
N GLY A 473 -3.40 3.65 -23.43
CA GLY A 473 -3.99 4.91 -23.88
C GLY A 473 -5.25 5.31 -23.12
N VAL A 474 -6.22 4.39 -22.99
CA VAL A 474 -7.49 4.65 -22.29
C VAL A 474 -7.25 4.87 -20.80
N ASN A 475 -6.50 3.96 -20.16
CA ASN A 475 -6.19 4.07 -18.73
C ASN A 475 -5.42 5.36 -18.41
N GLY A 476 -4.42 5.70 -19.22
CA GLY A 476 -3.64 6.93 -19.07
C GLY A 476 -4.48 8.20 -19.30
N ALA A 477 -5.33 8.22 -20.33
CA ALA A 477 -6.21 9.35 -20.62
C ALA A 477 -7.24 9.60 -19.52
N ILE A 478 -7.83 8.55 -18.95
CA ILE A 478 -8.75 8.66 -17.80
C ILE A 478 -8.03 9.28 -16.60
N ALA A 479 -6.81 8.82 -16.31
CA ALA A 479 -6.02 9.36 -15.20
C ALA A 479 -5.65 10.84 -15.43
N VAL A 480 -5.19 11.22 -16.62
CA VAL A 480 -4.93 12.64 -16.94
C VAL A 480 -6.20 13.47 -16.79
N ALA A 481 -7.33 13.01 -17.33
CA ALA A 481 -8.60 13.72 -17.24
C ALA A 481 -9.05 13.91 -15.78
N ALA A 482 -8.90 12.88 -14.94
CA ALA A 482 -9.19 12.97 -13.50
C ALA A 482 -8.29 13.99 -12.80
N GLY A 483 -6.98 13.97 -13.08
CA GLY A 483 -6.05 14.96 -12.53
C GLY A 483 -6.39 16.39 -12.94
N LEU A 484 -6.71 16.62 -14.22
CA LEU A 484 -7.16 17.92 -14.72
C LEU A 484 -8.49 18.35 -14.09
N ALA A 485 -9.43 17.44 -13.85
CA ALA A 485 -10.68 17.74 -13.16
C ALA A 485 -10.43 18.19 -11.71
N VAL A 486 -9.49 17.57 -10.99
CA VAL A 486 -9.08 18.02 -9.65
C VAL A 486 -8.43 19.41 -9.71
N MET A 487 -7.60 19.69 -10.71
CA MET A 487 -7.03 21.04 -10.92
C MET A 487 -8.13 22.08 -11.17
N ALA A 488 -9.12 21.75 -12.00
CA ALA A 488 -10.27 22.63 -12.26
C ALA A 488 -11.10 22.87 -10.99
N ALA A 489 -11.21 21.87 -10.11
CA ALA A 489 -11.86 22.00 -8.81
C ALA A 489 -11.03 22.75 -7.75
N ALA A 490 -9.78 23.10 -8.03
CA ALA A 490 -8.87 23.71 -7.05
C ALA A 490 -9.40 24.98 -6.36
N PRO A 491 -10.08 25.92 -7.04
CA PRO A 491 -10.63 27.10 -6.36
C PRO A 491 -11.67 26.73 -5.28
N TRP A 492 -12.49 25.71 -5.54
CA TRP A 492 -13.46 25.19 -4.58
C TRP A 492 -12.79 24.41 -3.45
N LEU A 493 -11.81 23.56 -3.78
CA LEU A 493 -11.03 22.80 -2.78
C LEU A 493 -10.33 23.75 -1.81
N ARG A 494 -9.65 24.79 -2.30
CA ARG A 494 -8.95 25.79 -1.46
C ARG A 494 -9.89 26.51 -0.50
N ARG A 495 -11.11 26.84 -0.94
CA ARG A 495 -12.11 27.51 -0.08
C ARG A 495 -12.68 26.58 0.99
N THR A 496 -12.87 25.30 0.66
CA THR A 496 -13.54 24.33 1.55
C THR A 496 -12.58 23.56 2.46
N MET A 497 -11.29 23.55 2.14
CA MET A 497 -10.25 22.88 2.94
C MET A 497 -9.63 23.78 4.03
N HIS A 498 -10.06 25.03 4.24
CA HIS A 498 -9.47 25.88 5.29
C HIS A 498 -9.57 25.21 6.69
N PRO A 499 -8.47 25.08 7.46
CA PRO A 499 -7.18 25.76 7.38
C PRO A 499 -6.01 24.91 6.83
N VAL A 500 -6.26 23.99 5.90
CA VAL A 500 -5.20 23.15 5.30
C VAL A 500 -4.34 24.01 4.35
N HIS A 501 -3.23 24.53 4.87
CA HIS A 501 -2.11 25.03 4.07
C HIS A 501 -1.14 23.89 3.74
#